data_AF-A0A6L6LDL2-F1
#
_entry.id   AF-A0A6L6LDL2-F1
#
_cell.length_a   1.000
_cell.length_b   1.000
_cell.length_c   1.000
_cell.angle_alpha   90.00
_cell.angle_beta   90.00
_cell.angle_gamma   90.00
#
_symmetry.space_group_name_H-M   'P 1'
#
loop_
_entity.id
_entity.type
_entity.pdbx_description
1 polymer ?
#
loop_
_entity_poly.entity_id
_entity_poly.type
_entity_poly.pdbx_seq_one_letter_code
_entity_poly.pdbx_strand_id
1 'polypeptide(L)'
;MTVQELCAKEGVNLCYFDGSNWHSPGFFNPALNILALDINLSVEDQKQVALHELGHKEHTPIQYELNRELCELQADRSMIHHLLEEELKLMDDIRDFNYLHFMEKYSLKTIANETMVKDEFNSLIS
;
A
#
# COMPACT_ATOMS: atom_id res chain seq x y z
N MET A 1 -7.10 9.11 5.63
CA MET A 1 -6.90 8.30 6.85
C MET A 1 -5.43 8.34 7.28
N THR A 2 -5.14 8.38 8.58
CA THR A 2 -3.77 8.23 9.15
C THR A 2 -3.38 6.75 9.24
N VAL A 3 -2.09 6.45 9.42
CA VAL A 3 -1.62 5.06 9.60
C VAL A 3 -2.22 4.43 10.86
N GLN A 4 -2.37 5.20 11.94
CA GLN A 4 -2.99 4.75 13.18
C GLN A 4 -4.45 4.36 12.97
N GLU A 5 -5.22 5.18 12.25
CA GLU A 5 -6.62 4.89 11.91
C GLU A 5 -6.73 3.65 11.01
N LEU A 6 -5.81 3.51 10.03
CA LEU A 6 -5.74 2.34 9.16
C LEU A 6 -5.49 1.05 9.98
N CYS A 7 -4.50 1.06 10.87
CA CYS A 7 -4.19 -0.07 11.74
C CYS A 7 -5.37 -0.43 12.66
N ALA A 8 -6.06 0.58 13.21
CA ALA A 8 -7.25 0.38 14.03
C ALA A 8 -8.41 -0.26 13.24
N LYS A 9 -8.63 0.19 11.99
CA LYS A 9 -9.64 -0.40 11.09
C LYS A 9 -9.31 -1.86 10.77
N GLU A 10 -8.03 -2.16 10.53
CA GLU A 10 -7.56 -3.51 10.19
C GLU A 10 -7.39 -4.42 11.40
N GLY A 11 -7.51 -3.91 12.62
CA GLY A 11 -7.29 -4.65 13.86
C GLY A 11 -5.83 -5.08 14.05
N VAL A 12 -4.87 -4.29 13.55
CA VAL A 12 -3.43 -4.56 13.58
C VAL A 12 -2.74 -3.60 14.55
N ASN A 13 -1.71 -4.08 15.28
CA ASN A 13 -0.91 -3.23 16.15
C ASN A 13 0.14 -2.47 15.33
N LEU A 14 0.28 -1.17 15.57
CA LEU A 14 1.31 -0.35 14.92
C LEU A 14 2.57 -0.27 15.80
N CYS A 15 3.72 -0.50 15.19
CA CYS A 15 5.04 -0.33 15.80
C CYS A 15 5.92 0.52 14.88
N TYR A 16 6.76 1.37 15.47
CA TYR A 16 7.78 2.11 14.74
C TYR A 16 9.16 1.60 15.12
N PHE A 17 10.04 1.50 14.13
CA PHE A 17 11.44 1.14 14.33
C PHE A 17 12.36 2.11 13.58
N ASP A 18 13.64 2.17 13.97
CA ASP A 18 14.65 2.89 13.21
C ASP A 18 15.17 2.02 12.07
N GLY A 19 14.76 2.34 10.84
CA GLY A 19 15.12 1.60 9.64
C GLY A 19 16.46 1.98 9.02
N SER A 20 17.23 2.89 9.61
CA SER A 20 18.50 3.38 9.04
C SER A 20 19.52 2.28 8.68
N ASN A 21 19.46 1.14 9.37
CA ASN A 21 20.32 -0.03 9.12
C ASN A 21 19.50 -1.30 8.81
N TRP A 22 18.25 -1.14 8.36
CA TRP A 22 17.35 -2.23 7.99
C TRP A 22 17.18 -2.28 6.48
N HIS A 23 16.80 -3.44 5.95
CA HIS A 23 16.73 -3.68 4.51
C HIS A 23 15.36 -3.35 3.89
N SER A 24 14.39 -2.90 4.70
CA SER A 24 13.02 -2.63 4.27
C SER A 24 12.45 -1.39 4.98
N PRO A 25 11.60 -0.59 4.32
CA PRO A 25 10.90 0.52 4.98
C PRO A 25 9.80 0.06 5.97
N GLY A 26 9.39 -1.21 5.91
CA GLY A 26 8.37 -1.77 6.80
C GLY A 26 8.25 -3.28 6.68
N PHE A 27 7.42 -3.88 7.52
CA PHE A 27 6.97 -5.26 7.38
C PHE A 27 5.68 -5.52 8.17
N PHE A 28 4.83 -6.42 7.68
CA PHE A 28 3.75 -7.02 8.46
C PHE A 28 4.17 -8.38 9.05
N ASN A 29 4.00 -8.55 10.36
CA ASN A 29 4.20 -9.83 11.05
C ASN A 29 2.84 -10.45 11.44
N PRO A 30 2.37 -11.50 10.73
CA PRO A 30 1.06 -12.11 11.02
C PRO A 30 1.02 -12.84 12.35
N ALA A 31 2.14 -13.38 12.84
CA ALA A 31 2.19 -14.12 14.10
C ALA A 31 2.00 -13.21 15.32
N LEU A 32 2.50 -11.97 15.24
CA LEU A 32 2.35 -10.96 16.30
C LEU A 32 1.20 -9.99 16.02
N ASN A 33 0.62 -10.03 14.82
CA ASN A 33 -0.36 -9.07 14.32
C ASN A 33 0.14 -7.62 14.48
N ILE A 34 1.38 -7.39 14.01
CA ILE A 34 2.08 -6.10 14.09
C ILE A 34 2.43 -5.63 12.68
N LEU A 35 2.06 -4.40 12.37
CA LEU A 35 2.63 -3.61 11.29
C LEU A 35 3.80 -2.79 11.86
N ALA A 36 5.00 -3.03 11.34
CA ALA A 36 6.20 -2.27 11.70
C ALA A 36 6.57 -1.32 10.56
N LEU A 37 6.80 -0.04 10.86
CA LEU A 37 7.21 0.97 9.88
C LEU A 37 8.47 1.71 10.33
N ASP A 38 9.31 2.07 9.37
CA ASP A 38 10.47 2.92 9.62
C ASP A 38 10.02 4.35 10.00
N ILE A 39 10.46 4.80 11.17
CA ILE A 39 10.15 6.13 11.71
C ILE A 39 10.75 7.26 10.88
N ASN A 40 11.78 6.99 10.08
CA ASN A 40 12.47 7.99 9.27
C ASN A 40 11.73 8.34 7.97
N LEU A 41 10.68 7.59 7.62
CA LEU A 41 9.85 7.84 6.45
C LEU A 41 8.96 9.07 6.62
N SER A 42 8.66 9.75 5.51
CA SER A 42 7.62 10.79 5.51
C SER A 42 6.25 10.21 5.86
N VAL A 43 5.31 11.04 6.29
CA VAL A 43 3.94 10.57 6.61
C VAL A 43 3.26 9.91 5.40
N GLU A 44 3.52 10.41 4.20
CA GLU A 44 3.00 9.86 2.95
C GLU A 44 3.64 8.50 2.63
N ASP A 45 4.96 8.39 2.76
CA ASP A 45 5.67 7.13 2.55
C ASP A 45 5.30 6.06 3.59
N GLN A 46 5.16 6.44 4.87
CA GLN A 46 4.69 5.53 5.93
C GLN A 46 3.34 4.93 5.57
N LYS A 47 2.44 5.76 5.02
CA LYS A 47 1.11 5.32 4.62
C LYS A 47 1.14 4.39 3.41
N GLN A 48 1.94 4.72 2.40
CA GLN A 48 2.11 3.88 1.23
C GLN A 48 2.65 2.50 1.63
N VAL A 49 3.70 2.46 2.46
CA VAL A 49 4.28 1.22 2.98
C VAL A 49 3.27 0.47 3.84
N ALA A 50 2.53 1.15 4.72
CA ALA A 50 1.50 0.51 5.54
C ALA A 50 0.45 -0.22 4.71
N LEU A 51 -0.04 0.42 3.64
CA LEU A 51 -1.02 -0.16 2.74
C LEU A 51 -0.48 -1.39 1.99
N HIS A 52 0.79 -1.34 1.55
CA HIS A 52 1.47 -2.49 0.94
C HIS A 52 1.57 -3.66 1.91
N GLU A 53 2.13 -3.43 3.09
CA GLU A 53 2.33 -4.46 4.11
C GLU A 53 1.02 -5.10 4.56
N LEU A 54 -0.05 -4.30 4.70
CA LEU A 54 -1.39 -4.81 5.00
C LEU A 54 -2.00 -5.58 3.83
N GLY A 55 -1.56 -5.33 2.58
CA GLY A 55 -1.87 -6.17 1.43
C GLY A 55 -1.35 -7.60 1.56
N HIS A 56 -0.34 -7.84 2.40
CA HIS A 56 0.15 -9.19 2.71
C HIS A 56 -0.64 -9.91 3.82
N LYS A 57 -1.61 -9.25 4.47
CA LYS A 57 -2.31 -9.79 5.64
C LYS A 57 -2.96 -11.16 5.42
N GLU A 58 -3.50 -11.38 4.22
CA GLU A 58 -4.18 -12.64 3.85
C GLU A 58 -3.25 -13.65 3.16
N HIS A 59 -1.96 -13.31 2.96
CA HIS A 59 -0.98 -14.24 2.41
C HIS A 59 -0.44 -15.17 3.49
N THR A 60 -0.50 -16.47 3.22
CA THR A 60 0.16 -17.49 4.05
C THR A 60 1.67 -17.57 3.72
N PRO A 61 2.52 -18.00 4.66
CA PRO A 61 3.94 -18.21 4.38
C PRO A 61 4.21 -19.14 3.19
N ILE A 62 3.39 -20.19 3.03
CA ILE A 62 3.51 -21.14 1.92
C ILE A 62 3.19 -20.48 0.57
N GLN A 63 2.15 -19.62 0.51
CA GLN A 63 1.85 -18.87 -0.72
C GLN A 63 3.01 -17.95 -1.10
N TYR A 64 3.58 -17.27 -0.11
CA TYR A 64 4.70 -16.36 -0.32
C TYR A 64 5.97 -17.10 -0.76
N GLU A 65 6.26 -18.26 -0.18
CA GLU A 65 7.40 -19.11 -0.57
C GLU A 65 7.25 -19.63 -2.01
N LEU A 66 6.04 -20.07 -2.38
CA LEU A 66 5.79 -20.65 -3.70
C LEU A 66 5.64 -19.61 -4.82
N ASN A 67 5.06 -18.44 -4.52
CA ASN A 67 4.73 -17.41 -5.51
C ASN A 67 4.96 -15.99 -4.97
N ARG A 68 6.19 -15.70 -4.55
CA ARG A 68 6.56 -14.39 -4.00
C ARG A 68 6.14 -13.22 -4.90
N GLU A 69 6.47 -13.27 -6.19
CA GLU A 69 6.16 -12.17 -7.13
C GLU A 69 4.66 -11.90 -7.23
N LEU A 70 3.83 -12.94 -7.20
CA LEU A 70 2.37 -12.79 -7.21
C LEU A 70 1.89 -12.09 -5.93
N CYS A 71 2.44 -12.48 -4.77
CA CYS A 71 2.08 -11.87 -3.49
C CYS A 71 2.44 -10.38 -3.45
N GLU A 72 3.63 -10.00 -3.96
CA GLU A 72 4.04 -8.59 -4.08
C GLU A 72 3.10 -7.82 -5.01
N LEU A 73 2.73 -8.39 -6.16
CA LEU A 73 1.79 -7.75 -7.10
C LEU A 73 0.39 -7.58 -6.49
N GLN A 74 -0.06 -8.52 -5.65
CA GLN A 74 -1.33 -8.44 -4.93
C GLN A 74 -1.29 -7.36 -3.85
N ALA A 75 -0.18 -7.25 -3.13
CA ALA A 75 0.05 -6.19 -2.14
C ALA A 75 0.12 -4.80 -2.81
N ASP A 76 0.88 -4.66 -3.90
CA ASP A 76 0.95 -3.44 -4.72
C ASP A 76 -0.44 -3.02 -5.21
N ARG A 77 -1.24 -3.97 -5.73
CA ARG A 77 -2.59 -3.69 -6.21
C ARG A 77 -3.52 -3.25 -5.09
N SER A 78 -3.45 -3.89 -3.93
CA SER A 78 -4.21 -3.49 -2.74
C SER A 78 -3.82 -2.07 -2.29
N MET A 79 -2.53 -1.75 -2.27
CA MET A 79 -2.04 -0.41 -1.96
C MET A 79 -2.58 0.63 -2.95
N ILE A 80 -2.45 0.37 -4.26
CA ILE A 80 -2.93 1.26 -5.33
C ILE A 80 -4.44 1.49 -5.21
N HIS A 81 -5.22 0.43 -4.95
CA HIS A 81 -6.67 0.53 -4.77
C HIS A 81 -7.04 1.55 -3.68
N HIS A 82 -6.42 1.43 -2.49
CA HIS A 82 -6.70 2.32 -1.38
C HIS A 82 -6.24 3.75 -1.62
N LEU A 83 -5.07 3.94 -2.25
CA LEU A 83 -4.58 5.27 -2.62
C LEU A 83 -5.52 5.95 -3.62
N LEU A 84 -6.00 5.22 -4.63
CA LEU A 84 -7.00 5.72 -5.57
C LEU A 84 -8.31 6.06 -4.87
N GLU A 85 -8.84 5.16 -4.04
CA GLU A 85 -10.08 5.39 -3.32
C GLU A 85 -10.04 6.67 -2.49
N GLU A 86 -8.92 6.95 -1.83
CA GLU A 86 -8.73 8.19 -1.08
C GLU A 86 -8.57 9.42 -1.96
N GLU A 87 -7.79 9.37 -3.05
CA GLU A 87 -7.66 10.50 -3.96
C GLU A 87 -8.99 10.88 -4.60
N LEU A 88 -9.72 9.89 -5.12
CA LEU A 88 -11.01 10.12 -5.78
C LEU A 88 -12.05 10.71 -4.82
N LYS A 89 -12.02 10.36 -3.53
CA LYS A 89 -12.87 10.98 -2.49
C LYS A 89 -12.57 12.47 -2.25
N LEU A 90 -11.36 12.92 -2.56
CA LEU A 90 -10.93 14.31 -2.38
C LEU A 90 -11.06 15.15 -3.65
N MET A 91 -11.36 14.54 -4.80
CA MET A 91 -11.51 15.23 -6.07
C MET A 91 -12.91 15.85 -6.22
N ASP A 92 -12.98 17.06 -6.76
CA ASP A 92 -14.24 17.72 -7.12
C ASP A 92 -14.89 17.07 -8.37
N ASP A 93 -14.06 16.70 -9.36
CA ASP A 93 -14.48 16.02 -10.59
C ASP A 93 -13.51 14.89 -10.93
N ILE A 94 -14.01 13.66 -10.90
CA ILE A 94 -13.25 12.44 -11.22
C ILE A 94 -12.72 12.45 -12.66
N ARG A 95 -13.36 13.20 -13.58
CA ARG A 95 -12.91 13.32 -14.98
C ARG A 95 -11.56 14.01 -15.12
N ASP A 96 -11.13 14.76 -14.11
CA ASP A 96 -9.82 15.41 -14.07
C ASP A 96 -8.70 14.47 -13.59
N PHE A 97 -9.03 13.22 -13.27
CA PHE A 97 -8.05 12.23 -12.82
C PHE A 97 -7.00 11.97 -13.91
N ASN A 98 -5.72 12.11 -13.53
CA ASN A 98 -4.58 11.85 -14.41
C ASN A 98 -3.68 10.79 -13.78
N TYR A 99 -3.72 9.57 -14.34
CA TYR A 99 -2.94 8.45 -13.82
C TYR A 99 -1.42 8.68 -13.85
N LEU A 100 -0.90 9.53 -14.76
CA LEU A 100 0.53 9.84 -14.79
C LEU A 100 0.94 10.68 -13.57
N HIS A 101 0.13 11.69 -13.21
CA HIS A 101 0.39 12.48 -12.00
C HIS A 101 0.25 11.62 -10.73
N PHE A 102 -0.74 10.73 -10.69
CA PHE A 102 -0.91 9.78 -9.60
C PHE A 102 0.32 8.87 -9.45
N MET A 103 0.80 8.27 -10.55
CA MET A 103 1.99 7.42 -10.53
C MET A 103 3.25 8.18 -10.12
N GLU A 104 3.42 9.42 -10.58
CA GLU A 104 4.54 10.28 -10.19
C GLU A 104 4.51 10.59 -8.69
N LYS A 105 3.35 11.00 -8.16
CA LYS A 105 3.16 11.32 -6.74
C LYS A 105 3.55 10.16 -5.83
N TYR A 106 3.12 8.94 -6.16
CA TYR A 106 3.37 7.74 -5.36
C TYR A 106 4.61 6.94 -5.81
N SER A 107 5.47 7.53 -6.65
CA SER A 107 6.70 6.90 -7.14
C SER A 107 6.49 5.50 -7.76
N LEU A 108 5.36 5.28 -8.43
CA LEU A 108 5.02 4.02 -9.10
C LEU A 108 5.72 3.97 -10.47
N LYS A 109 6.64 3.03 -10.65
CA LYS A 109 7.61 3.07 -11.79
C LYS A 109 7.49 1.94 -12.79
N THR A 110 6.64 0.95 -12.54
CA THR A 110 6.57 -0.25 -13.39
C THR A 110 5.34 -0.25 -14.29
N ILE A 111 5.41 -0.99 -15.40
CA ILE A 111 4.27 -1.24 -16.30
C ILE A 111 3.16 -2.00 -15.56
N ALA A 112 3.52 -2.85 -14.59
CA ALA A 112 2.55 -3.52 -13.73
C ALA A 112 1.76 -2.51 -12.88
N ASN A 113 2.44 -1.53 -12.27
CA ASN A 113 1.75 -0.48 -11.52
C ASN A 113 0.84 0.36 -12.43
N GLU A 114 1.31 0.73 -13.63
CA GLU A 114 0.48 1.47 -14.60
C GLU A 114 -0.81 0.71 -14.95
N THR A 115 -0.68 -0.59 -15.20
CA THR A 115 -1.82 -1.47 -15.50
C THR A 115 -2.77 -1.53 -14.30
N MET A 116 -2.25 -1.74 -13.09
CA MET A 116 -3.05 -1.77 -11.86
C MET A 116 -3.78 -0.45 -11.61
N VAL A 117 -3.12 0.71 -11.79
CA VAL A 117 -3.76 2.01 -11.60
C VAL A 117 -4.94 2.18 -12.54
N LYS A 118 -4.78 1.84 -13.82
CA LYS A 118 -5.86 1.93 -14.82
C LYS A 118 -7.00 0.97 -14.51
N ASP A 119 -6.69 -0.27 -14.14
CA ASP A 119 -7.69 -1.29 -13.81
C ASP A 119 -8.49 -0.92 -12.55
N GLU A 120 -7.80 -0.55 -11.47
CA GLU A 120 -8.42 -0.19 -10.20
C GLU A 120 -9.23 1.11 -10.32
N PHE A 121 -8.73 2.10 -11.07
CA PHE A 121 -9.49 3.32 -11.36
C PHE A 121 -10.80 2.99 -12.07
N ASN A 122 -10.76 2.18 -13.14
CA ASN A 122 -11.97 1.77 -13.87
C ASN A 122 -12.93 0.99 -12.97
N SER A 123 -12.41 0.12 -12.10
CA SER A 123 -13.20 -0.64 -11.13
C SER A 123 -13.94 0.26 -10.13
N LEU A 124 -13.29 1.33 -9.65
CA LEU A 124 -13.85 2.25 -8.66
C LEU A 124 -14.90 3.21 -9.21
N ILE A 125 -14.89 3.49 -10.52
CA ILE A 125 -15.85 4.42 -11.16
C ILE A 125 -17.00 3.71 -11.89
N SER A 126 -16.96 2.38 -11.99
CA SER A 126 -17.99 1.55 -12.62
C SER A 126 -19.12 1.22 -11.65
#